data_AF-A0A1G1IEG3-F1
#
_entry.id   AF-A0A1G1IEG3-F1
#
_cell.length_a   1.000
_cell.length_b   1.000
_cell.length_c   1.000
_cell.angle_alpha   90.00
_cell.angle_beta   90.00
_cell.angle_gamma   90.00
#
_symmetry.space_group_name_H-M   'P 1'
#
loop_
_entity.id
_entity.type
_entity.pdbx_description
1 polymer ?
#
loop_
_entity_poly.entity_id
_entity_poly.type
_entity_poly.pdbx_seq_one_letter_code
_entity_poly.pdbx_strand_id
1 'polypeptide(L)'
;MTQDSRRSQDWPERTEAFLRASRNPYDLLVEDESPSLLDLGAGDLSFAEELTAQYLPRLRQQRKTLTLHCVDRLQPGSQFGGPLHVPPHRLQALQSQEGLQFKFWGGQDMFDAHVLAAARSRYTLVTCHAPATPTFAYEPTRVSRDAIERHLRSTKGEYRVVREAGEAALEVLHGGRSLLFPPWKFEVRGPLALLDFMRRRALAMVLSSVDRDVFWEMLSQVAADPRARPRDTILTPAVLPAIFGDAYARLMALPVGSSAVLADLMTLRDDIPPVLEPPTPPYRFRYAEVRRGAVFGGLPAGQTARRFSSMKEEVPPWMLTLVPDA
;
A
#
# COMPACT_ATOMS: atom_id res chain seq x y z
N MET A 1 -5.52 -2.05 32.83
CA MET A 1 -4.67 -2.86 31.93
C MET A 1 -5.49 -3.21 30.70
N THR A 2 -5.25 -2.52 29.59
CA THR A 2 -5.92 -2.79 28.31
C THR A 2 -5.39 -4.10 27.71
N GLN A 3 -6.25 -4.82 26.99
CA GLN A 3 -5.98 -6.12 26.34
C GLN A 3 -4.76 -6.12 25.39
N ASP A 4 -4.21 -4.96 25.03
CA ASP A 4 -3.00 -4.81 24.22
C ASP A 4 -1.71 -5.30 24.91
N SER A 5 -1.71 -5.44 26.25
CA SER A 5 -0.51 -5.72 27.06
C SER A 5 -0.08 -7.19 27.15
N ARG A 6 -0.78 -8.13 26.48
CA ARG A 6 -0.45 -9.58 26.50
C ARG A 6 0.08 -10.15 25.18
N ARG A 7 0.50 -9.30 24.24
CA ARG A 7 1.12 -9.79 23.00
C ARG A 7 2.59 -10.14 23.27
N SER A 8 2.91 -11.44 23.26
CA SER A 8 4.25 -12.02 23.50
C SER A 8 5.34 -11.40 22.61
N GLN A 9 6.60 -11.37 23.08
CA GLN A 9 7.75 -10.84 22.33
C GLN A 9 8.03 -11.55 20.99
N ASP A 10 7.52 -12.77 20.76
CA ASP A 10 7.86 -13.61 19.60
C ASP A 10 6.94 -13.44 18.37
N TRP A 11 6.16 -12.35 18.30
CA TRP A 11 5.20 -12.15 17.20
C TRP A 11 5.83 -12.07 15.81
N PRO A 12 6.94 -11.34 15.58
CA PRO A 12 7.46 -11.24 14.23
C PRO A 12 8.03 -12.58 13.73
N GLU A 13 8.59 -13.44 14.59
CA GLU A 13 9.03 -14.80 14.25
C GLU A 13 7.83 -15.69 13.87
N ARG A 14 6.76 -15.67 14.68
CA ARG A 14 5.55 -16.45 14.41
C ARG A 14 4.84 -15.98 13.14
N THR A 15 4.82 -14.68 12.91
CA THR A 15 4.20 -14.06 11.73
C THR A 15 5.00 -14.43 10.47
N GLU A 16 6.33 -14.34 10.51
CA GLU A 16 7.18 -14.82 9.42
C GLU A 16 6.96 -16.30 9.15
N ALA A 17 7.01 -17.16 10.18
CA ALA A 17 6.84 -18.60 10.02
C ALA A 17 5.49 -18.94 9.38
N PHE A 18 4.42 -18.27 9.80
CA PHE A 18 3.10 -18.39 9.17
C PHE A 18 3.12 -17.97 7.70
N LEU A 19 3.67 -16.80 7.38
CA LEU A 19 3.67 -16.27 6.02
C LEU A 19 4.56 -17.06 5.06
N ARG A 20 5.62 -17.70 5.54
CA ARG A 20 6.41 -18.66 4.74
C ARG A 20 5.64 -19.93 4.42
N ALA A 21 4.74 -20.35 5.31
CA ALA A 21 3.93 -21.56 5.13
C ALA A 21 2.61 -21.30 4.38
N SER A 22 2.08 -20.07 4.44
CA SER A 22 0.81 -19.69 3.84
C SER A 22 0.98 -19.09 2.45
N ARG A 23 0.07 -19.44 1.54
CA ARG A 23 -0.03 -18.79 0.21
C ARG A 23 -0.82 -17.48 0.23
N ASN A 24 -1.51 -17.20 1.33
CA ASN A 24 -2.43 -16.09 1.47
C ASN A 24 -2.14 -15.35 2.78
N PRO A 25 -1.57 -14.14 2.72
CA PRO A 25 -1.21 -13.41 3.94
C PRO A 25 -2.44 -13.00 4.77
N TYR A 26 -3.61 -12.88 4.15
CA TYR A 26 -4.84 -12.51 4.85
C TYR A 26 -5.39 -13.64 5.75
N ASP A 27 -4.94 -14.89 5.55
CA ASP A 27 -5.29 -15.99 6.47
C ASP A 27 -4.72 -15.76 7.88
N LEU A 28 -3.74 -14.86 8.05
CA LEU A 28 -3.24 -14.45 9.37
C LEU A 28 -4.35 -13.87 10.26
N LEU A 29 -5.42 -13.31 9.67
CA LEU A 29 -6.60 -12.87 10.41
C LEU A 29 -7.27 -14.02 11.16
N VAL A 30 -7.24 -15.23 10.62
CA VAL A 30 -7.86 -16.39 11.30
C VAL A 30 -7.02 -16.84 12.49
N GLU A 31 -5.70 -16.71 12.39
CA GLU A 31 -4.75 -17.10 13.43
C GLU A 31 -4.69 -16.10 14.59
N ASP A 32 -4.81 -14.80 14.32
CA ASP A 32 -4.73 -13.75 15.35
C ASP A 32 -5.92 -13.84 16.33
N GLU A 33 -5.66 -13.61 17.62
CA GLU A 33 -6.68 -13.60 18.67
C GLU A 33 -7.62 -12.39 18.56
N SER A 34 -7.11 -11.27 18.04
CA SER A 34 -7.81 -10.01 17.84
C SER A 34 -7.66 -9.58 16.37
N PRO A 35 -8.32 -10.29 15.43
CA PRO A 35 -8.19 -10.05 14.00
C PRO A 35 -8.52 -8.61 13.66
N SER A 36 -7.56 -7.94 13.05
CA SER A 36 -7.69 -6.52 12.74
C SER A 36 -6.94 -6.15 11.47
N LEU A 37 -7.61 -5.40 10.59
CA LEU A 37 -7.04 -4.94 9.34
C LEU A 37 -7.26 -3.43 9.15
N LEU A 38 -6.21 -2.73 8.73
CA LEU A 38 -6.26 -1.36 8.25
C LEU A 38 -6.01 -1.34 6.75
N ASP A 39 -6.96 -0.81 5.98
CA ASP A 39 -6.90 -0.65 4.52
C ASP A 39 -6.63 0.82 4.14
N LEU A 40 -5.48 1.06 3.50
CA LEU A 40 -4.99 2.39 3.11
C LEU A 40 -5.22 2.63 1.62
N GLY A 41 -5.94 3.70 1.31
CA GLY A 41 -6.39 3.95 -0.06
C GLY A 41 -7.51 2.98 -0.45
N ALA A 42 -8.49 2.82 0.45
CA ALA A 42 -9.53 1.80 0.37
C ALA A 42 -10.48 1.96 -0.84
N GLY A 43 -10.41 3.10 -1.54
CA GLY A 43 -11.13 3.38 -2.77
C GLY A 43 -12.63 3.21 -2.61
N ASP A 44 -13.20 2.33 -3.42
CA ASP A 44 -14.63 2.05 -3.46
C ASP A 44 -15.09 1.05 -2.38
N LEU A 45 -14.20 0.56 -1.50
CA LEU A 45 -14.42 -0.49 -0.50
C LEU A 45 -14.70 -1.89 -1.06
N SER A 46 -14.50 -2.14 -2.37
CA SER A 46 -14.71 -3.48 -2.94
C SER A 46 -13.80 -4.55 -2.32
N PHE A 47 -12.57 -4.19 -1.95
CA PHE A 47 -11.67 -5.09 -1.21
C PHE A 47 -12.24 -5.45 0.17
N ALA A 48 -12.72 -4.45 0.93
CA ALA A 48 -13.32 -4.65 2.25
C ALA A 48 -14.56 -5.56 2.19
N GLU A 49 -15.40 -5.39 1.17
CA GLU A 49 -16.56 -6.26 0.91
C GLU A 49 -16.13 -7.72 0.68
N GLU A 50 -15.12 -7.96 -0.17
CA GLU A 50 -14.64 -9.31 -0.45
C GLU A 50 -13.94 -9.95 0.75
N LEU A 51 -13.08 -9.20 1.44
CA LEU A 51 -12.40 -9.64 2.67
C LEU A 51 -13.43 -10.07 3.72
N THR A 52 -14.46 -9.26 3.95
CA THR A 52 -15.48 -9.57 4.97
C THR A 52 -16.31 -10.79 4.58
N ALA A 53 -16.71 -10.91 3.31
CA ALA A 53 -17.40 -12.10 2.82
C ALA A 53 -16.57 -13.38 3.01
N GLN A 54 -15.26 -13.32 2.79
CA GLN A 54 -14.37 -14.47 2.91
C GLN A 54 -14.05 -14.86 4.36
N TYR A 55 -13.81 -13.89 5.24
CA TYR A 55 -13.24 -14.16 6.57
C TYR A 55 -14.25 -14.11 7.70
N LEU A 56 -15.31 -13.30 7.64
CA LEU A 56 -16.28 -13.20 8.74
C LEU A 56 -16.94 -14.53 9.10
N PRO A 57 -17.35 -15.41 8.16
CA PRO A 57 -17.94 -16.70 8.54
C PRO A 57 -17.00 -17.55 9.39
N ARG A 58 -15.71 -17.61 9.02
CA ARG A 58 -14.67 -18.37 9.74
C ARG A 58 -14.40 -17.77 11.12
N LEU A 59 -14.31 -16.44 11.22
CA LEU A 59 -14.08 -15.75 12.49
C LEU A 59 -15.27 -15.91 13.45
N ARG A 60 -16.51 -15.85 12.94
CA ARG A 60 -17.73 -16.07 13.75
C ARG A 60 -17.80 -17.49 14.31
N GLN A 61 -17.40 -18.51 13.54
CA GLN A 61 -17.30 -19.89 14.04
C GLN A 61 -16.32 -20.00 15.21
N GLN A 62 -15.26 -19.19 15.21
CA GLN A 62 -14.28 -19.09 16.31
C GLN A 62 -14.68 -18.08 17.39
N ARG A 63 -15.87 -17.47 17.31
CA ARG A 63 -16.34 -16.41 18.21
C ARG A 63 -15.40 -15.19 18.27
N LYS A 64 -14.71 -14.89 17.17
CA LYS A 64 -13.85 -13.71 17.01
C LYS A 64 -14.60 -12.62 16.25
N THR A 65 -14.34 -11.37 16.63
CA THR A 65 -14.83 -10.17 15.94
C THR A 65 -13.72 -9.58 15.08
N LEU A 66 -13.99 -9.30 13.82
CA LEU A 66 -13.03 -8.62 12.93
C LEU A 66 -13.11 -7.11 13.16
N THR A 67 -11.99 -6.45 13.47
CA THR A 67 -11.89 -4.99 13.31
C THR A 67 -11.40 -4.65 11.90
N LEU A 68 -12.19 -3.90 11.14
CA LEU A 68 -11.83 -3.45 9.80
C LEU A 68 -11.93 -1.93 9.70
N HIS A 69 -10.79 -1.30 9.49
CA HIS A 69 -10.68 0.13 9.36
C HIS A 69 -10.20 0.47 7.95
N CYS A 70 -10.84 1.44 7.31
CA CYS A 70 -10.54 1.85 5.93
C CYS A 70 -10.31 3.36 5.89
N VAL A 71 -9.27 3.81 5.19
CA VAL A 71 -8.95 5.23 5.00
C VAL A 71 -8.81 5.53 3.52
N ASP A 72 -9.41 6.63 3.06
CA ASP A 72 -9.20 7.13 1.71
C ASP A 72 -9.25 8.66 1.65
N ARG A 73 -8.41 9.26 0.80
CA ARG A 73 -8.35 10.71 0.54
C ARG A 73 -9.48 11.19 -0.35
N LEU A 74 -10.13 10.29 -1.09
CA LEU A 74 -11.31 10.58 -1.88
C LEU A 74 -12.46 10.92 -0.96
N GLN A 75 -12.90 12.18 -1.05
CA GLN A 75 -14.07 12.67 -0.36
C GLN A 75 -15.32 11.99 -0.95
N PRO A 76 -16.15 11.29 -0.15
CA PRO A 76 -17.45 10.83 -0.60
C PRO A 76 -18.28 12.01 -1.11
N GLY A 77 -18.79 11.90 -2.35
CA GLY A 77 -19.59 12.94 -3.00
C GLY A 77 -18.82 14.00 -3.79
N SER A 78 -17.48 14.03 -3.76
CA SER A 78 -16.71 14.91 -4.65
C SER A 78 -16.89 14.50 -6.12
N GLN A 79 -16.80 15.44 -7.06
CA GLN A 79 -16.85 15.14 -8.48
C GLN A 79 -15.57 14.47 -9.03
N PHE A 80 -14.47 14.48 -8.27
CA PHE A 80 -13.15 14.06 -8.76
C PHE A 80 -12.73 12.63 -8.38
N GLY A 81 -13.56 11.85 -7.67
CA GLY A 81 -13.25 10.46 -7.36
C GLY A 81 -13.75 9.45 -8.40
N GLY A 82 -14.68 9.86 -9.26
CA GLY A 82 -15.17 9.08 -10.40
C GLY A 82 -15.54 7.63 -10.01
N PRO A 83 -15.01 6.60 -10.69
CA PRO A 83 -15.36 5.20 -10.42
C PRO A 83 -14.81 4.65 -9.10
N LEU A 84 -13.96 5.41 -8.40
CA LEU A 84 -13.35 5.00 -7.13
C LEU A 84 -14.17 5.45 -5.92
N HIS A 85 -15.32 6.12 -6.13
CA HIS A 85 -16.20 6.46 -5.03
C HIS A 85 -16.82 5.23 -4.38
N VAL A 86 -16.88 5.28 -3.06
CA VAL A 86 -17.63 4.32 -2.26
C VAL A 86 -19.11 4.39 -2.61
N PRO A 87 -19.70 3.30 -3.12
CA PRO A 87 -21.14 3.23 -3.32
C PRO A 87 -21.87 3.24 -1.96
N PRO A 88 -22.92 4.06 -1.77
CA PRO A 88 -23.62 4.16 -0.49
C PRO A 88 -24.11 2.81 0.05
N HIS A 89 -24.60 1.93 -0.82
CA HIS A 89 -25.09 0.60 -0.44
C HIS A 89 -23.98 -0.28 0.15
N ARG A 90 -22.76 -0.22 -0.39
CA ARG A 90 -21.63 -1.01 0.10
C ARG A 90 -21.17 -0.53 1.46
N LEU A 91 -21.09 0.80 1.64
CA LEU A 91 -20.79 1.39 2.94
C LEU A 91 -21.80 0.96 4.01
N GLN A 92 -23.09 1.05 3.69
CA GLN A 92 -24.17 0.66 4.60
C GLN A 92 -24.11 -0.83 4.94
N ALA A 93 -23.89 -1.70 3.95
CA ALA A 93 -23.76 -3.14 4.17
C ALA A 93 -22.64 -3.46 5.17
N LEU A 94 -21.44 -2.90 4.96
CA LEU A 94 -20.30 -3.07 5.86
C LEU A 94 -20.58 -2.53 7.27
N GLN A 95 -21.26 -1.39 7.41
CA GLN A 95 -21.61 -0.81 8.71
C GLN A 95 -22.62 -1.66 9.50
N SER A 96 -23.51 -2.38 8.80
CA SER A 96 -24.54 -3.22 9.41
C SER A 96 -24.10 -4.67 9.66
N GLN A 97 -22.90 -5.04 9.24
CA GLN A 97 -22.47 -6.43 9.21
C GLN A 97 -22.18 -6.99 10.62
N GLU A 98 -22.89 -8.06 10.99
CA GLU A 98 -22.69 -8.72 12.29
C GLU A 98 -21.32 -9.41 12.38
N GLY A 99 -20.63 -9.23 13.52
CA GLY A 99 -19.28 -9.75 13.75
C GLY A 99 -18.16 -8.88 13.17
N LEU A 100 -18.50 -7.69 12.64
CA LEU A 100 -17.57 -6.72 12.09
C LEU A 100 -17.61 -5.41 12.90
N GLN A 101 -16.45 -4.96 13.38
CA GLN A 101 -16.24 -3.60 13.86
C GLN A 101 -15.67 -2.77 12.71
N PHE A 102 -16.55 -2.08 11.99
CA PHE A 102 -16.20 -1.35 10.77
C PHE A 102 -16.09 0.16 10.99
N LYS A 103 -15.07 0.79 10.41
CA LYS A 103 -14.96 2.25 10.29
C LYS A 103 -14.35 2.65 8.96
N PHE A 104 -14.95 3.64 8.30
CA PHE A 104 -14.40 4.27 7.10
C PHE A 104 -14.16 5.76 7.32
N TRP A 105 -12.97 6.24 6.98
CA TRP A 105 -12.57 7.64 6.97
C TRP A 105 -12.31 8.08 5.53
N GLY A 106 -13.38 8.47 4.82
CA GLY A 106 -13.30 9.06 3.48
C GLY A 106 -13.00 10.57 3.54
N GLY A 107 -12.28 11.08 2.55
CA GLY A 107 -11.81 12.46 2.50
C GLY A 107 -10.69 12.76 3.51
N GLN A 108 -9.99 11.72 3.99
CA GLN A 108 -8.98 11.84 5.03
C GLN A 108 -7.63 11.34 4.54
N ASP A 109 -6.58 12.06 4.92
CA ASP A 109 -5.21 11.62 4.67
C ASP A 109 -4.82 10.52 5.66
N MET A 110 -4.16 9.47 5.18
CA MET A 110 -3.72 8.37 6.05
C MET A 110 -2.71 8.80 7.11
N PHE A 111 -1.99 9.89 6.87
CA PHE A 111 -1.04 10.48 7.83
C PHE A 111 -1.70 11.51 8.77
N ASP A 112 -3.00 11.74 8.66
CA ASP A 112 -3.72 12.72 9.49
C ASP A 112 -3.81 12.28 10.97
N ALA A 113 -3.48 13.19 11.89
CA ALA A 113 -3.44 12.92 13.32
C ALA A 113 -4.79 12.46 13.91
N HIS A 114 -5.92 12.95 13.40
CA HIS A 114 -7.24 12.54 13.86
C HIS A 114 -7.53 11.07 13.48
N VAL A 115 -7.17 10.67 12.26
CA VAL A 115 -7.26 9.26 11.84
C VAL A 115 -6.36 8.39 12.71
N LEU A 116 -5.11 8.84 12.93
CA LEU A 116 -4.13 8.12 13.76
C LEU A 116 -4.60 7.91 15.21
N ALA A 117 -5.31 8.88 15.78
CA ALA A 117 -5.82 8.84 17.16
C ALA A 117 -7.04 7.93 17.33
N ALA A 118 -7.91 7.86 16.31
CA ALA A 118 -9.09 7.00 16.32
C ALA A 118 -8.79 5.54 15.91
N ALA A 119 -7.68 5.34 15.17
CA ALA A 119 -7.21 4.03 14.74
C ALA A 119 -6.57 3.22 15.88
N ARG A 120 -6.59 1.89 15.77
CA ARG A 120 -5.84 1.00 16.67
C ARG A 120 -4.35 1.32 16.62
N SER A 121 -3.68 1.21 17.76
CA SER A 121 -2.22 1.30 17.89
C SER A 121 -1.52 0.29 16.98
N ARG A 122 -2.01 -0.96 16.94
CA ARG A 122 -1.48 -2.04 16.13
C ARG A 122 -2.59 -2.97 15.59
N TYR A 123 -2.43 -3.37 14.35
CA TYR A 123 -3.31 -4.26 13.58
C TYR A 123 -2.58 -5.57 13.27
N THR A 124 -3.35 -6.64 13.06
CA THR A 124 -2.83 -7.89 12.49
C THR A 124 -2.22 -7.62 11.13
N LEU A 125 -2.97 -6.92 10.27
CA LEU A 125 -2.55 -6.56 8.92
C LEU A 125 -2.76 -5.07 8.66
N VAL A 126 -1.81 -4.47 7.95
CA VAL A 126 -2.04 -3.20 7.25
C VAL A 126 -1.85 -3.45 5.78
N THR A 127 -2.82 -3.04 4.95
CA THR A 127 -2.79 -3.23 3.50
C THR A 127 -2.87 -1.89 2.77
N CYS A 128 -2.22 -1.82 1.61
CA CYS A 128 -2.38 -0.71 0.67
C CYS A 128 -2.50 -1.27 -0.74
N HIS A 129 -3.65 -1.07 -1.36
CA HIS A 129 -3.93 -1.54 -2.72
C HIS A 129 -3.65 -0.43 -3.71
N ALA A 130 -2.87 -0.73 -4.76
CA ALA A 130 -2.49 0.21 -5.80
C ALA A 130 -2.01 1.57 -5.24
N PRO A 131 -0.94 1.58 -4.40
CA PRO A 131 -0.37 2.82 -3.89
C PRO A 131 -0.11 3.79 -5.05
N ALA A 132 -0.58 5.02 -4.90
CA ALA A 132 -0.69 5.93 -6.03
C ALA A 132 0.68 6.41 -6.55
N THR A 133 0.86 6.32 -7.87
CA THR A 133 1.79 7.17 -8.63
C THR A 133 1.10 8.50 -8.92
N PRO A 134 1.73 9.66 -8.62
CA PRO A 134 3.13 9.83 -8.19
C PRO A 134 3.42 9.78 -6.68
N THR A 135 2.39 9.77 -5.82
CA THR A 135 2.54 9.96 -4.36
C THR A 135 3.62 9.10 -3.70
N PHE A 136 3.77 7.84 -4.10
CA PHE A 136 4.74 6.90 -3.52
C PHE A 136 5.84 6.45 -4.49
N ALA A 137 5.90 7.02 -5.70
CA ALA A 137 6.85 6.63 -6.74
C ALA A 137 8.15 7.44 -6.75
N TYR A 138 8.28 8.44 -5.87
CA TYR A 138 9.46 9.27 -5.72
C TYR A 138 9.80 9.42 -4.25
N GLU A 139 11.04 9.10 -3.85
CA GLU A 139 11.50 9.23 -2.47
C GLU A 139 12.15 10.62 -2.21
N PRO A 140 11.48 11.52 -1.46
CA PRO A 140 11.98 12.89 -1.25
C PRO A 140 13.30 12.97 -0.49
N THR A 141 13.68 11.94 0.28
CA THR A 141 14.96 11.92 0.99
C THR A 141 16.17 11.73 0.06
N ARG A 142 15.96 11.26 -1.19
CA ARG A 142 17.03 11.06 -2.17
C ARG A 142 16.83 11.81 -3.49
N VAL A 143 15.60 12.17 -3.85
CA VAL A 143 15.27 12.88 -5.09
C VAL A 143 14.74 14.28 -4.77
N SER A 144 15.41 15.29 -5.31
CA SER A 144 15.01 16.68 -5.19
C SER A 144 13.65 16.95 -5.83
N ARG A 145 12.96 17.94 -5.24
CA ARG A 145 11.69 18.45 -5.76
C ARG A 145 11.79 18.85 -7.23
N ASP A 146 12.86 19.54 -7.64
CA ASP A 146 13.03 19.99 -9.03
C ASP A 146 13.17 18.80 -10.01
N ALA A 147 13.85 17.73 -9.61
CA ALA A 147 13.94 16.52 -10.43
C ALA A 147 12.57 15.83 -10.58
N ILE A 148 11.81 15.75 -9.49
CA ILE A 148 10.44 15.20 -9.49
C ILE A 148 9.52 16.04 -10.36
N GLU A 149 9.48 17.36 -10.17
CA GLU A 149 8.61 18.27 -10.93
C GLU A 149 8.92 18.25 -12.42
N ARG A 150 10.20 18.28 -12.81
CA ARG A 150 10.59 18.14 -14.23
C ARG A 150 10.14 16.81 -14.80
N HIS A 151 10.31 15.72 -14.06
CA HIS A 151 9.92 14.40 -14.53
C HIS A 151 8.39 14.27 -14.66
N LEU A 152 7.62 14.79 -13.70
CA LEU A 152 6.15 14.85 -13.76
C LEU A 152 5.66 15.65 -14.97
N ARG A 153 6.21 16.85 -15.21
CA ARG A 153 5.84 17.64 -16.40
C ARG A 153 6.16 16.91 -17.69
N SER A 154 7.32 16.24 -17.75
CA SER A 154 7.74 15.49 -18.95
C SER A 154 6.89 14.25 -19.24
N THR A 155 6.33 13.60 -18.21
CA THR A 155 5.64 12.29 -18.36
C THR A 155 4.12 12.39 -18.24
N LYS A 156 3.62 13.32 -17.44
CA LYS A 156 2.18 13.51 -17.20
C LYS A 156 1.63 14.75 -17.90
N GLY A 157 2.48 15.73 -18.24
CA GLY A 157 2.12 16.98 -18.88
C GLY A 157 2.14 18.16 -17.91
N GLU A 158 1.91 19.37 -18.45
CA GLU A 158 1.84 20.60 -17.64
C GLU A 158 0.64 20.55 -16.71
N TYR A 159 0.80 21.03 -15.46
CA TYR A 159 -0.28 21.00 -14.48
C TYR A 159 -0.32 22.23 -13.60
N ARG A 160 -1.52 22.54 -13.09
CA ARG A 160 -1.80 23.63 -12.17
C ARG A 160 -3.03 23.34 -11.31
N VAL A 161 -3.15 24.02 -10.17
CA VAL A 161 -4.37 23.96 -9.36
C VAL A 161 -5.38 24.97 -9.89
N VAL A 162 -6.62 24.53 -10.10
CA VAL A 162 -7.76 25.34 -10.54
C VAL A 162 -8.93 25.18 -9.57
N ARG A 163 -9.99 25.96 -9.76
CA ARG A 163 -11.29 25.76 -9.11
C ARG A 163 -12.34 25.41 -10.16
N GLU A 164 -13.02 24.30 -9.96
CA GLU A 164 -14.08 23.81 -10.85
C GLU A 164 -15.34 23.54 -10.01
N ALA A 165 -16.46 24.15 -10.39
CA ALA A 165 -17.73 24.08 -9.64
C ALA A 165 -17.61 24.36 -8.12
N GLY A 166 -16.63 25.17 -7.71
CA GLY A 166 -16.38 25.54 -6.31
C GLY A 166 -15.41 24.62 -5.56
N GLU A 167 -15.03 23.47 -6.12
CA GLU A 167 -14.02 22.56 -5.56
C GLU A 167 -12.63 22.83 -6.16
N ALA A 168 -11.57 22.64 -5.37
CA ALA A 168 -10.20 22.70 -5.89
C ALA A 168 -9.89 21.44 -6.71
N ALA A 169 -9.24 21.61 -7.85
CA ALA A 169 -8.86 20.51 -8.74
C ALA A 169 -7.41 20.67 -9.22
N LEU A 170 -6.75 19.55 -9.50
CA LEU A 170 -5.51 19.53 -10.26
C LEU A 170 -5.87 19.40 -11.74
N GLU A 171 -5.61 20.45 -12.50
CA GLU A 171 -5.69 20.44 -13.97
C GLU A 171 -4.38 19.95 -14.56
N VAL A 172 -4.44 18.92 -15.41
CA VAL A 172 -3.29 18.38 -16.16
C VAL A 172 -3.57 18.47 -17.65
N LEU A 173 -2.71 19.16 -18.38
CA LEU A 173 -2.75 19.28 -19.84
C LEU A 173 -1.96 18.13 -20.46
N HIS A 174 -2.68 17.14 -21.02
CA HIS A 174 -2.08 15.97 -21.63
C HIS A 174 -2.66 15.73 -23.02
N GLY A 175 -1.80 15.64 -24.05
CA GLY A 175 -2.23 15.39 -25.43
C GLY A 175 -3.24 16.42 -25.96
N GLY A 176 -3.14 17.69 -25.55
CA GLY A 176 -4.06 18.77 -25.93
C GLY A 176 -5.41 18.77 -25.20
N ARG A 177 -5.62 17.87 -24.22
CA ARG A 177 -6.83 17.82 -23.39
C ARG A 177 -6.53 18.22 -21.95
N SER A 178 -7.47 18.93 -21.34
CA SER A 178 -7.46 19.20 -19.91
C SER A 178 -8.12 18.03 -19.16
N LEU A 179 -7.38 17.42 -18.23
CA LEU A 179 -7.87 16.38 -17.33
C LEU A 179 -7.89 16.92 -15.91
N LEU A 180 -8.98 16.67 -15.18
CA LEU A 180 -9.15 17.12 -13.80
C LEU A 180 -9.02 15.95 -12.83
N PHE A 181 -8.26 16.18 -11.77
CA PHE A 181 -8.02 15.23 -10.68
C PHE A 181 -8.23 15.91 -9.32
N PRO A 182 -8.32 15.14 -8.23
CA PRO A 182 -8.21 15.70 -6.89
C PRO A 182 -6.93 16.56 -6.76
N PRO A 183 -6.97 17.67 -6.00
CA PRO A 183 -5.87 18.66 -5.97
C PRO A 183 -4.57 18.08 -5.41
N TRP A 184 -4.68 17.02 -4.60
CA TRP A 184 -3.57 16.30 -4.00
C TRP A 184 -3.02 15.17 -4.87
N LYS A 185 -3.55 14.93 -6.07
CA LYS A 185 -3.17 13.79 -6.92
C LYS A 185 -1.66 13.72 -7.19
N PHE A 186 -0.98 14.87 -7.27
CA PHE A 186 0.48 14.97 -7.50
C PHE A 186 1.29 15.26 -6.24
N GLU A 187 0.68 15.20 -5.06
CA GLU A 187 1.40 15.34 -3.81
C GLU A 187 2.29 14.12 -3.58
N VAL A 188 3.59 14.36 -3.44
CA VAL A 188 4.61 13.32 -3.24
C VAL A 188 4.93 13.17 -1.75
N ARG A 189 4.87 11.93 -1.27
CA ARG A 189 5.22 11.53 0.11
C ARG A 189 6.40 10.56 0.14
N GLY A 190 6.50 9.68 -0.85
CA GLY A 190 7.57 8.70 -0.99
C GLY A 190 7.33 7.37 -0.30
N PRO A 191 7.99 6.29 -0.76
CA PRO A 191 7.83 4.95 -0.21
C PRO A 191 8.19 4.86 1.26
N LEU A 192 9.20 5.60 1.75
CA LEU A 192 9.61 5.52 3.16
C LEU A 192 8.47 5.95 4.08
N ALA A 193 7.70 6.97 3.71
CA ALA A 193 6.56 7.41 4.50
C ALA A 193 5.50 6.31 4.63
N LEU A 194 5.20 5.59 3.53
CA LEU A 194 4.24 4.49 3.57
C LEU A 194 4.77 3.29 4.37
N LEU A 195 6.02 2.89 4.13
CA LEU A 195 6.66 1.78 4.87
C LEU A 195 6.74 2.07 6.37
N ASP A 196 7.14 3.30 6.73
CA ASP A 196 7.26 3.75 8.11
C ASP A 196 5.89 3.82 8.81
N PHE A 197 4.85 4.27 8.11
CA PHE A 197 3.48 4.23 8.63
C PHE A 197 3.02 2.79 8.90
N MET A 198 3.11 1.94 7.87
CA MET A 198 2.56 0.59 7.93
C MET A 198 3.27 -0.24 9.00
N ARG A 199 4.60 -0.17 9.10
CA ARG A 199 5.35 -0.94 10.11
C ARG A 199 5.04 -0.53 11.54
N ARG A 200 4.75 0.75 11.79
CA ARG A 200 4.35 1.24 13.13
C ARG A 200 3.00 0.68 13.56
N ARG A 201 2.16 0.25 12.60
CA ARG A 201 0.78 -0.14 12.82
C ARG A 201 0.52 -1.62 12.58
N ALA A 202 1.47 -2.41 12.09
CA ALA A 202 1.21 -3.78 11.62
C ALA A 202 1.98 -4.87 12.39
N LEU A 203 1.45 -6.11 12.35
CA LEU A 203 2.26 -7.32 12.49
C LEU A 203 2.80 -7.78 11.12
N ALA A 204 1.95 -7.72 10.09
CA ALA A 204 2.35 -7.93 8.70
C ALA A 204 1.74 -6.87 7.78
N MET A 205 2.47 -6.54 6.73
CA MET A 205 2.10 -5.52 5.74
C MET A 205 1.88 -6.18 4.39
N VAL A 206 0.83 -5.76 3.69
CA VAL A 206 0.54 -6.22 2.33
C VAL A 206 0.37 -5.02 1.42
N LEU A 207 1.24 -4.88 0.42
CA LEU A 207 0.99 -3.97 -0.69
C LEU A 207 0.61 -4.82 -1.89
N SER A 208 -0.46 -4.50 -2.61
CA SER A 208 -0.85 -5.29 -3.78
C SER A 208 -1.29 -4.40 -4.92
N SER A 209 -1.26 -4.95 -6.15
CA SER A 209 -1.48 -4.16 -7.36
C SER A 209 -0.54 -2.95 -7.45
N VAL A 210 0.68 -3.10 -6.93
CA VAL A 210 1.73 -2.08 -6.95
C VAL A 210 2.25 -1.95 -8.37
N ASP A 211 2.13 -0.76 -8.95
CA ASP A 211 2.66 -0.48 -10.29
C ASP A 211 4.20 -0.58 -10.32
N ARG A 212 4.78 -0.53 -11.51
CA ARG A 212 6.22 -0.65 -11.71
C ARG A 212 7.00 0.42 -10.93
N ASP A 213 6.58 1.67 -11.01
CA ASP A 213 7.38 2.80 -10.52
C ASP A 213 7.40 2.79 -8.99
N VAL A 214 6.24 2.58 -8.35
CA VAL A 214 6.18 2.41 -6.89
C VAL A 214 6.91 1.14 -6.45
N PHE A 215 6.80 0.03 -7.19
CA PHE A 215 7.44 -1.23 -6.81
C PHE A 215 8.96 -1.09 -6.71
N TRP A 216 9.61 -0.54 -7.74
CA TRP A 216 11.06 -0.39 -7.73
C TRP A 216 11.53 0.68 -6.74
N GLU A 217 10.73 1.73 -6.55
CA GLU A 217 11.01 2.72 -5.52
C GLU A 217 10.93 2.11 -4.11
N MET A 218 9.96 1.23 -3.84
CA MET A 218 9.88 0.44 -2.60
C MET A 218 11.08 -0.48 -2.42
N LEU A 219 11.46 -1.24 -3.47
CA LEU A 219 12.63 -2.13 -3.41
C LEU A 219 13.93 -1.36 -3.16
N SER A 220 14.05 -0.14 -3.69
CA SER A 220 15.21 0.71 -3.42
C SER A 220 15.37 0.99 -1.92
N GLN A 221 14.27 1.09 -1.15
CA GLN A 221 14.33 1.33 0.29
C GLN A 221 14.65 0.08 1.10
N VAL A 222 14.30 -1.09 0.58
CA VAL A 222 14.49 -2.39 1.23
C VAL A 222 15.87 -2.99 0.93
N ALA A 223 16.46 -2.71 -0.23
CA ALA A 223 17.79 -3.21 -0.60
C ALA A 223 18.89 -2.63 0.30
N ALA A 224 19.85 -3.43 0.75
CA ALA A 224 20.97 -2.94 1.56
C ALA A 224 21.90 -2.02 0.76
N ASP A 225 22.19 -2.38 -0.49
CA ASP A 225 23.13 -1.67 -1.35
C ASP A 225 22.74 -0.19 -1.53
N PRO A 226 23.56 0.78 -1.08
CA PRO A 226 23.27 2.20 -1.26
C PRO A 226 23.14 2.62 -2.72
N ARG A 227 23.75 1.87 -3.66
CA ARG A 227 23.61 2.12 -5.11
C ARG A 227 22.19 1.90 -5.61
N ALA A 228 21.35 1.16 -4.87
CA ALA A 228 19.92 1.02 -5.15
C ALA A 228 19.17 2.35 -4.98
N ARG A 229 19.73 3.32 -4.25
CA ARG A 229 19.15 4.64 -3.95
C ARG A 229 20.02 5.78 -4.48
N PRO A 230 20.28 5.85 -5.80
CA PRO A 230 21.10 6.93 -6.36
C PRO A 230 20.44 8.29 -6.09
N ARG A 231 21.27 9.28 -5.73
CA ARG A 231 20.81 10.65 -5.48
C ARG A 231 20.28 11.26 -6.79
N ASP A 232 19.17 12.00 -6.69
CA ASP A 232 18.57 12.80 -7.76
C ASP A 232 18.29 12.03 -9.07
N THR A 233 18.12 10.71 -8.97
CA THR A 233 17.90 9.83 -10.13
C THR A 233 16.53 9.18 -10.02
N ILE A 234 15.67 9.41 -11.01
CA ILE A 234 14.37 8.73 -11.12
C ILE A 234 14.58 7.29 -11.62
N LEU A 235 13.97 6.31 -10.94
CA LEU A 235 14.07 4.90 -11.31
C LEU A 235 13.22 4.58 -12.54
N THR A 236 13.79 4.81 -13.72
CA THR A 236 13.16 4.49 -15.01
C THR A 236 13.57 3.10 -15.50
N PRO A 237 12.80 2.48 -16.42
CA PRO A 237 13.16 1.20 -17.03
C PRO A 237 14.59 1.13 -17.59
N ALA A 238 15.11 2.26 -18.08
CA ALA A 238 16.46 2.33 -18.65
C ALA A 238 17.57 2.16 -17.60
N VAL A 239 17.36 2.60 -16.36
CA VAL A 239 18.39 2.59 -15.31
C VAL A 239 18.25 1.41 -14.34
N LEU A 240 17.05 0.84 -14.23
CA LEU A 240 16.78 -0.28 -13.31
C LEU A 240 17.72 -1.48 -13.47
N PRO A 241 18.05 -1.97 -14.69
CA PRO A 241 18.99 -3.10 -14.83
C PRO A 241 20.37 -2.81 -14.26
N ALA A 242 20.88 -1.59 -14.45
CA ALA A 242 22.19 -1.18 -13.95
C ALA A 242 22.21 -1.02 -12.43
N ILE A 243 21.09 -0.62 -11.83
CA ILE A 243 20.95 -0.37 -10.39
C ILE A 243 20.76 -1.68 -9.61
N PHE A 244 19.88 -2.56 -10.08
CA PHE A 244 19.47 -3.76 -9.36
C PHE A 244 20.09 -5.06 -9.90
N GLY A 245 20.79 -5.03 -11.03
CA GLY A 245 21.58 -6.14 -11.56
C GLY A 245 20.79 -7.45 -11.69
N ASP A 246 21.36 -8.53 -11.16
CA ASP A 246 20.75 -9.87 -11.23
C ASP A 246 19.38 -9.95 -10.54
N ALA A 247 19.15 -9.16 -9.49
CA ALA A 247 17.84 -9.11 -8.84
C ALA A 247 16.78 -8.55 -9.80
N TYR A 248 17.13 -7.56 -10.62
CA TYR A 248 16.24 -7.07 -11.67
C TYR A 248 15.90 -8.17 -12.68
N ALA A 249 16.93 -8.86 -13.21
CA ALA A 249 16.73 -9.91 -14.20
C ALA A 249 15.85 -11.05 -13.66
N ARG A 250 16.11 -11.51 -12.43
CA ARG A 250 15.34 -12.58 -11.78
C ARG A 250 13.90 -12.19 -11.49
N LEU A 251 13.67 -10.96 -11.02
CA LEU A 251 12.32 -10.45 -10.79
C LEU A 251 11.55 -10.30 -12.10
N MET A 252 12.16 -9.72 -13.14
CA MET A 252 11.49 -9.55 -14.44
C MET A 252 11.19 -10.88 -15.14
N ALA A 253 11.97 -11.92 -14.85
CA ALA A 253 11.71 -13.28 -15.33
C ALA A 253 10.67 -14.05 -14.48
N LEU A 254 10.22 -13.51 -13.34
CA LEU A 254 9.26 -14.17 -12.46
C LEU A 254 7.89 -14.31 -13.16
N PRO A 255 7.38 -15.55 -13.35
CA PRO A 255 6.08 -15.73 -14.01
C PRO A 255 4.94 -15.13 -13.19
N VAL A 256 3.90 -14.64 -13.86
CA VAL A 256 2.67 -14.18 -13.20
C VAL A 256 2.10 -15.30 -12.33
N GLY A 257 1.72 -14.96 -11.09
CA GLY A 257 1.25 -15.88 -10.07
C GLY A 257 2.35 -16.42 -9.16
N SER A 258 3.63 -16.35 -9.57
CA SER A 258 4.79 -16.84 -8.81
C SER A 258 5.27 -15.80 -7.79
N SER A 259 5.92 -16.28 -6.73
CA SER A 259 6.54 -15.46 -5.70
C SER A 259 8.05 -15.70 -5.60
N ALA A 260 8.74 -14.75 -4.96
CA ALA A 260 10.13 -14.85 -4.58
C ALA A 260 10.36 -14.15 -3.24
N VAL A 261 11.15 -14.76 -2.35
CA VAL A 261 11.63 -14.12 -1.13
C VAL A 261 12.78 -13.20 -1.51
N LEU A 262 12.70 -11.92 -1.14
CA LEU A 262 13.69 -10.92 -1.56
C LEU A 262 15.08 -11.20 -1.01
N ALA A 263 15.19 -11.80 0.17
CA ALA A 263 16.48 -12.20 0.77
C ALA A 263 17.24 -13.21 -0.09
N ASP A 264 16.55 -13.98 -0.95
CA ASP A 264 17.19 -14.92 -1.89
C ASP A 264 17.67 -14.23 -3.18
N LEU A 265 17.32 -12.96 -3.37
CA LEU A 265 17.62 -12.15 -4.56
C LEU A 265 18.61 -11.02 -4.27
N MET A 266 18.57 -10.45 -3.05
CA MET A 266 19.40 -9.31 -2.63
C MET A 266 19.55 -9.29 -1.11
N THR A 267 20.61 -8.66 -0.61
CA THR A 267 20.73 -8.35 0.83
C THR A 267 19.70 -7.29 1.21
N LEU A 268 18.97 -7.53 2.30
CA LEU A 268 17.99 -6.59 2.84
C LEU A 268 18.66 -5.61 3.82
N ARG A 269 18.14 -4.39 3.85
CA ARG A 269 18.63 -3.30 4.69
C ARG A 269 18.23 -3.50 6.15
N ASP A 270 19.20 -3.38 7.06
CA ASP A 270 18.98 -3.52 8.50
C ASP A 270 18.69 -2.17 9.23
N ASP A 271 18.80 -1.03 8.53
CA ASP A 271 18.79 0.32 9.10
C ASP A 271 17.89 1.31 8.32
N ILE A 272 16.68 0.90 7.94
CA ILE A 272 15.73 1.75 7.22
C ILE A 272 15.33 2.93 8.13
N PRO A 273 15.48 4.19 7.66
CA PRO A 273 15.25 5.35 8.50
C PRO A 273 13.74 5.59 8.72
N PRO A 274 13.32 5.99 9.93
CA PRO A 274 12.02 6.59 10.14
C PRO A 274 11.93 7.93 9.38
N VAL A 275 10.77 8.29 8.86
CA VAL A 275 10.53 9.59 8.22
C VAL A 275 9.27 10.29 8.73
N LEU A 276 8.47 9.63 9.55
CA LEU A 276 7.26 10.18 10.16
C LEU A 276 7.49 10.61 11.61
N GLU A 277 6.70 11.59 12.03
CA GLU A 277 6.61 12.06 13.40
C GLU A 277 5.60 11.23 14.24
N PRO A 278 5.85 11.01 15.54
CA PRO A 278 7.12 11.27 16.23
C PRO A 278 8.22 10.31 15.73
N PRO A 279 9.52 10.67 15.84
CA PRO A 279 10.60 9.80 15.41
C PRO A 279 10.61 8.51 16.22
N THR A 280 11.04 7.43 15.58
CA THR A 280 11.23 6.10 16.18
C THR A 280 12.60 5.58 15.74
N PRO A 281 13.17 4.52 16.33
CA PRO A 281 14.45 4.00 15.86
C PRO A 281 14.39 3.54 14.38
N PRO A 282 15.54 3.50 13.68
CA PRO A 282 15.65 2.78 12.42
C PRO A 282 15.15 1.34 12.56
N TYR A 283 14.59 0.81 11.48
CA TYR A 283 13.92 -0.49 11.48
C TYR A 283 14.38 -1.32 10.28
N ARG A 284 13.98 -2.59 10.28
CA ARG A 284 14.21 -3.50 9.15
C ARG A 284 13.02 -4.40 8.92
N PHE A 285 13.05 -5.10 7.80
CA PHE A 285 12.08 -6.16 7.51
C PHE A 285 12.75 -7.51 7.69
N ARG A 286 12.23 -8.29 8.64
CA ARG A 286 12.64 -9.66 8.90
C ARG A 286 12.27 -10.59 7.74
N TYR A 287 11.11 -10.35 7.16
CA TYR A 287 10.62 -11.09 5.99
C TYR A 287 10.12 -10.12 4.93
N ALA A 288 10.48 -10.42 3.68
CA ALA A 288 9.99 -9.71 2.52
C ALA A 288 9.81 -10.68 1.35
N GLU A 289 8.58 -10.84 0.90
CA GLU A 289 8.22 -11.64 -0.27
C GLU A 289 7.55 -10.74 -1.31
N VAL A 290 7.87 -10.99 -2.58
CA VAL A 290 7.18 -10.37 -3.71
C VAL A 290 6.46 -11.42 -4.53
N ARG A 291 5.31 -11.05 -5.09
CA ARG A 291 4.53 -11.89 -5.99
C ARG A 291 4.15 -11.11 -7.24
N ARG A 292 4.27 -11.74 -8.41
CA ARG A 292 3.97 -11.10 -9.70
C ARG A 292 2.48 -11.25 -10.03
N GLY A 293 1.75 -10.15 -10.22
CA GLY A 293 0.34 -10.16 -10.62
C GLY A 293 -0.54 -9.20 -9.82
N ALA A 294 -1.76 -8.97 -10.32
CA ALA A 294 -2.74 -8.07 -9.71
C ALA A 294 -3.74 -8.79 -8.80
N VAL A 295 -4.16 -9.98 -9.22
CA VAL A 295 -5.20 -10.79 -8.56
C VAL A 295 -4.68 -12.22 -8.43
N PHE A 296 -4.98 -12.86 -7.30
CA PHE A 296 -4.55 -14.22 -7.02
C PHE A 296 -5.73 -15.03 -6.48
N GLY A 297 -5.84 -16.28 -6.93
CA GLY A 297 -6.90 -17.17 -6.44
C GLY A 297 -6.89 -17.30 -4.92
N GLY A 298 -8.06 -17.09 -4.30
CA GLY A 298 -8.24 -17.15 -2.85
C GLY A 298 -7.81 -15.91 -2.08
N LEU A 299 -7.24 -14.89 -2.72
CA LEU A 299 -6.91 -13.62 -2.07
C LEU A 299 -8.01 -12.59 -2.37
N PRO A 300 -8.51 -11.84 -1.37
CA PRO A 300 -9.40 -10.72 -1.61
C PRO A 300 -8.69 -9.63 -2.43
N ALA A 301 -9.42 -8.98 -3.33
CA ALA A 301 -8.88 -7.97 -4.22
C ALA A 301 -9.86 -6.79 -4.38
N GLY A 302 -9.34 -5.59 -4.64
CA GLY A 302 -10.17 -4.45 -4.99
C GLY A 302 -10.57 -4.41 -6.47
N GLN A 303 -11.45 -3.48 -6.83
CA GLN A 303 -11.83 -3.23 -8.21
C GLN A 303 -10.62 -2.75 -9.04
N THR A 304 -9.75 -1.93 -8.46
CA THR A 304 -8.51 -1.44 -9.11
C THR A 304 -7.63 -2.61 -9.56
N ALA A 305 -7.45 -3.62 -8.70
CA ALA A 305 -6.68 -4.83 -9.02
C ALA A 305 -7.23 -5.56 -10.26
N ARG A 306 -8.57 -5.67 -10.36
CA ARG A 306 -9.24 -6.35 -11.48
C ARG A 306 -9.09 -5.59 -12.80
N ARG A 307 -9.03 -4.26 -12.73
CA ARG A 307 -8.85 -3.40 -13.92
C ARG A 307 -7.45 -3.48 -14.52
N PHE A 308 -6.41 -3.89 -13.77
CA PHE A 308 -5.08 -4.06 -14.35
C PHE A 308 -5.05 -5.04 -15.53
N SER A 309 -5.89 -6.09 -15.50
CA SER A 309 -5.96 -7.06 -16.60
C SER A 309 -6.44 -6.46 -17.93
N SER A 310 -7.15 -5.34 -17.91
CA SER A 310 -7.63 -4.65 -19.11
C SER A 310 -6.73 -3.48 -19.56
N MET A 311 -5.67 -3.16 -18.81
CA MET A 311 -4.73 -2.09 -19.12
C MET A 311 -3.61 -2.63 -20.02
N LYS A 312 -3.76 -2.48 -21.34
CA LYS A 312 -2.83 -3.07 -22.34
C LYS A 312 -1.39 -2.54 -22.27
N GLU A 313 -1.21 -1.34 -21.76
CA GLU A 313 0.10 -0.66 -21.69
C GLU A 313 0.83 -0.89 -20.35
N GLU A 314 0.13 -1.48 -19.37
CA GLU A 314 0.69 -1.72 -18.04
C GLU A 314 1.33 -3.09 -17.96
N VAL A 315 2.54 -3.14 -17.40
CA VAL A 315 3.14 -4.42 -17.01
C VAL A 315 2.33 -5.04 -15.88
N PRO A 316 2.27 -6.38 -15.76
CA PRO A 316 1.64 -7.00 -14.60
C PRO A 316 2.14 -6.35 -13.29
N PRO A 317 1.27 -5.96 -12.36
CA PRO A 317 1.72 -5.29 -11.16
C PRO A 317 2.35 -6.29 -10.17
N TRP A 318 2.71 -5.80 -9.00
CA TRP A 318 3.34 -6.56 -7.95
C TRP A 318 2.49 -6.61 -6.69
N MET A 319 2.77 -7.61 -5.87
CA MET A 319 2.37 -7.67 -4.47
C MET A 319 3.61 -7.84 -3.62
N LEU A 320 3.69 -7.12 -2.50
CA LEU A 320 4.74 -7.23 -1.50
C LEU A 320 4.09 -7.63 -0.17
N THR A 321 4.64 -8.65 0.47
CA THR A 321 4.30 -9.04 1.84
C THR A 321 5.52 -8.81 2.71
N LEU A 322 5.41 -7.98 3.74
CA LEU A 322 6.52 -7.57 4.60
C LEU A 322 6.20 -7.84 6.07
N VAL A 323 7.18 -8.32 6.82
CA VAL A 323 7.11 -8.45 8.30
C VAL A 323 8.19 -7.55 8.89
N PRO A 324 7.83 -6.47 9.59
CA PRO A 324 8.81 -5.64 10.27
C PRO A 324 9.43 -6.40 11.45
N ASP A 325 10.69 -6.09 11.74
CA ASP A 325 11.27 -6.46 13.05
C ASP A 325 10.63 -5.60 14.15
N ALA A 326 10.69 -6.07 15.40
CA ALA A 326 9.93 -5.52 16.53
C ALA A 326 10.15 -4.03 16.82
#